data_AF-A0A7X7R0W0-F1
#
_entry.id   AF-A0A7X7R0W0-F1
#
_cell.length_a   1.000
_cell.length_b   1.000
_cell.length_c   1.000
_cell.angle_alpha   90.00
_cell.angle_beta   90.00
_cell.angle_gamma   90.00
#
_symmetry.space_group_name_H-M   'P 1'
#
loop_
_entity.id
_entity.type
_entity.pdbx_description
1 polymer ?
#
loop_
_entity_poly.entity_id
_entity_poly.type
_entity_poly.pdbx_seq_one_letter_code
_entity_poly.pdbx_strand_id
1 'polypeptide(L)'
;MKSDPGILQRRGYLEEGAEDAYLYLDIDSCLGMLNSSIAHERTLAARVLGKRKEAKAIPGLIDALGKEDMLYSKLAICEALIAMGSQAVDPLINVLGEIGDNQHKEIPDGEFKKGSYPLPRDIAARTLIRLG
;
A
#
# COMPACT_ATOMS: atom_id res chain seq x y z
N MET A 1 -1.98 -26.54 -5.41
CA MET A 1 -2.30 -25.95 -6.73
C MET A 1 -1.60 -24.60 -6.82
N LYS A 2 -0.55 -24.45 -7.62
CA LYS A 2 0.08 -23.12 -7.83
C LYS A 2 -0.85 -22.32 -8.75
N SER A 3 -1.13 -21.07 -8.39
CA SER A 3 -1.97 -20.18 -9.20
C SER A 3 -1.31 -19.89 -10.54
N ASP A 4 -2.12 -19.73 -11.59
CA ASP A 4 -1.66 -19.33 -12.93
C ASP A 4 -0.85 -18.01 -12.87
N PRO A 5 0.33 -17.93 -13.54
CA PRO A 5 1.17 -16.73 -13.52
C PRO A 5 0.43 -15.45 -13.94
N GLY A 6 -0.48 -15.52 -14.92
CA GLY A 6 -1.28 -14.37 -15.36
C GLY A 6 -2.30 -13.92 -14.30
N ILE A 7 -2.83 -14.83 -13.50
CA ILE A 7 -3.66 -14.48 -12.33
C ILE A 7 -2.81 -13.80 -11.25
N LEU A 8 -1.60 -14.30 -10.98
CA LEU A 8 -0.70 -13.71 -9.99
C LEU A 8 -0.31 -12.28 -10.38
N GLN A 9 0.05 -12.06 -11.65
CA GLN A 9 0.44 -10.74 -12.13
C GLN A 9 -0.71 -9.73 -12.03
N ARG A 10 -1.95 -10.14 -12.36
CA ARG A 10 -3.15 -9.29 -12.19
C ARG A 10 -3.43 -8.91 -10.74
N ARG A 11 -3.02 -9.75 -9.79
CA ARG A 11 -3.10 -9.45 -8.35
C ARG A 11 -1.96 -8.55 -7.85
N GLY A 12 -1.05 -8.16 -8.74
CA GLY A 12 0.13 -7.36 -8.41
C GLY A 12 1.30 -8.17 -7.86
N TYR A 13 1.31 -9.50 -8.03
CA TYR A 13 2.45 -10.31 -7.62
C TYR A 13 3.68 -9.94 -8.44
N LEU A 14 4.79 -9.64 -7.77
CA LEU A 14 6.10 -9.38 -8.36
C LEU A 14 7.11 -10.29 -7.67
N GLU A 15 7.94 -10.98 -8.45
CA GLU A 15 9.02 -11.82 -7.90
C GLU A 15 9.98 -10.97 -7.07
N GLU A 16 10.50 -11.55 -5.98
CA GLU A 16 11.45 -10.86 -5.12
C GLU A 16 12.72 -10.48 -5.89
N GLY A 17 13.15 -9.22 -5.75
CA GLY A 17 14.33 -8.70 -6.46
C GLY A 17 14.09 -8.27 -7.91
N ALA A 18 12.88 -8.46 -8.46
CA ALA A 18 12.57 -7.99 -9.82
C ALA A 18 12.63 -6.45 -9.92
N GLU A 19 12.40 -5.73 -8.81
CA GLU A 19 12.56 -4.28 -8.71
C GLU A 19 14.00 -3.79 -8.97
N ASP A 20 15.02 -4.65 -8.85
CA ASP A 20 16.43 -4.28 -8.97
C ASP A 20 16.76 -3.81 -10.38
N ALA A 21 16.08 -4.40 -11.37
CA ALA A 21 16.19 -4.01 -12.76
C ALA A 21 15.62 -2.61 -13.04
N TYR A 22 14.89 -2.00 -12.09
CA TYR A 22 14.17 -0.74 -12.27
C TYR A 22 14.60 0.37 -11.31
N LEU A 23 15.70 0.17 -10.57
CA LEU A 23 16.23 1.19 -9.64
C LEU A 23 16.68 2.48 -10.34
N TYR A 24 16.84 2.45 -11.66
CA TYR A 24 17.16 3.63 -12.48
C TYR A 24 15.97 4.58 -12.71
N LEU A 25 14.73 4.14 -12.47
CA LEU A 25 13.54 4.98 -12.64
C LEU A 25 13.61 6.17 -11.70
N ASP A 26 13.29 7.36 -12.19
CA ASP A 26 13.20 8.55 -11.35
C ASP A 26 11.97 8.49 -10.43
N ILE A 27 11.94 9.37 -9.43
CA ILE A 27 10.87 9.40 -8.43
C ILE A 27 9.50 9.71 -9.06
N ASP A 28 9.44 10.60 -10.04
CA ASP A 28 8.18 11.05 -10.65
C ASP A 28 7.57 9.93 -11.49
N SER A 29 8.41 9.19 -12.21
CA SER A 29 8.04 7.96 -12.92
C SER A 29 7.44 6.93 -11.96
N CYS A 30 8.09 6.66 -10.83
CA CYS A 30 7.56 5.75 -9.81
C CYS A 30 6.24 6.26 -9.21
N LEU A 31 6.12 7.55 -8.90
CA LEU A 31 4.89 8.15 -8.38
C LEU A 31 3.72 8.06 -9.38
N GLY A 32 4.00 8.21 -10.68
CA GLY A 32 3.02 7.96 -11.73
C GLY A 32 2.56 6.50 -11.75
N MET A 33 3.50 5.56 -11.64
CA MET A 33 3.22 4.12 -11.65
C MET A 33 2.42 3.63 -10.44
N LEU A 34 2.51 4.29 -9.28
CA LEU A 34 1.64 4.00 -8.12
C LEU A 34 0.14 4.15 -8.45
N ASN A 35 -0.19 4.90 -9.50
CA ASN A 35 -1.56 5.13 -9.97
C ASN A 35 -1.93 4.30 -11.20
N SER A 36 -1.07 3.35 -11.61
CA SER A 36 -1.33 2.53 -12.79
C SER A 36 -2.59 1.67 -12.62
N SER A 37 -3.31 1.46 -13.72
CA SER A 37 -4.39 0.47 -13.80
C SER A 37 -3.87 -0.97 -13.67
N ILE A 38 -2.56 -1.18 -13.83
CA ILE A 38 -1.90 -2.47 -13.73
C ILE A 38 -1.30 -2.64 -12.32
N ALA A 39 -1.84 -3.56 -11.54
CA ALA A 39 -1.39 -3.82 -10.16
C ALA A 39 0.09 -4.20 -10.05
N HIS A 40 0.63 -4.89 -11.05
CA HIS A 40 2.04 -5.25 -11.12
C HIS A 40 2.96 -4.01 -11.15
N GLU A 41 2.56 -2.96 -11.87
CA GLU A 41 3.32 -1.70 -11.96
C GLU A 41 3.29 -0.94 -10.63
N ARG A 42 2.13 -0.95 -9.94
CA ARG A 42 2.00 -0.35 -8.60
C ARG A 42 2.92 -1.04 -7.59
N THR A 43 2.96 -2.38 -7.60
CA THR A 43 3.89 -3.17 -6.76
C THR A 43 5.34 -2.83 -7.05
N LEU A 44 5.71 -2.79 -8.34
CA LEU A 44 7.06 -2.46 -8.78
C LEU A 44 7.49 -1.08 -8.28
N ALA A 45 6.65 -0.07 -8.49
CA ALA A 45 6.92 1.30 -8.05
C ALA A 45 7.13 1.40 -6.53
N ALA A 46 6.23 0.78 -5.75
CA ALA A 46 6.36 0.76 -4.30
C ALA A 46 7.67 0.11 -3.84
N ARG A 47 8.05 -1.04 -4.42
CA ARG A 47 9.31 -1.71 -4.07
C ARG A 47 10.55 -0.91 -4.47
N VAL A 48 10.57 -0.30 -5.65
CA VAL A 48 11.69 0.57 -6.08
C VAL A 48 11.88 1.73 -5.12
N LEU A 49 10.79 2.43 -4.77
CA LEU A 49 10.81 3.55 -3.82
C LEU A 49 11.28 3.10 -2.42
N GLY A 50 10.74 1.97 -1.94
CA GLY A 50 11.13 1.35 -0.67
C GLY A 50 12.60 0.96 -0.60
N LYS A 51 13.10 0.28 -1.63
CA LYS A 51 14.50 -0.16 -1.71
C LYS A 51 15.48 1.02 -1.73
N ARG A 52 15.09 2.12 -2.37
CA ARG A 52 15.86 3.37 -2.38
C ARG A 52 15.71 4.21 -1.11
N LYS A 53 14.74 3.91 -0.25
CA LYS A 53 14.35 4.74 0.90
C LYS A 53 14.07 6.19 0.49
N GLU A 54 13.36 6.35 -0.63
CA GLU A 54 12.99 7.66 -1.18
C GLU A 54 11.91 8.38 -0.36
N ALA A 55 12.31 9.07 0.72
CA ALA A 55 11.38 9.71 1.64
C ALA A 55 10.46 10.76 1.00
N LYS A 56 10.87 11.38 -0.11
CA LYS A 56 10.03 12.32 -0.87
C LYS A 56 8.77 11.66 -1.44
N ALA A 57 8.76 10.34 -1.60
CA ALA A 57 7.63 9.59 -2.11
C ALA A 57 6.59 9.20 -1.05
N ILE A 58 6.84 9.48 0.24
CA ILE A 58 5.93 9.12 1.33
C ILE A 58 4.51 9.64 1.10
N PRO A 59 4.27 10.91 0.70
CA PRO A 59 2.91 11.38 0.42
C PRO A 59 2.19 10.57 -0.67
N GLY A 60 2.92 10.21 -1.74
CA GLY A 60 2.37 9.40 -2.83
C GLY A 60 2.09 7.95 -2.42
N LEU A 61 2.94 7.37 -1.58
CA LEU A 61 2.73 6.03 -1.00
C LEU A 61 1.52 6.01 -0.05
N ILE A 62 1.33 7.06 0.75
CA ILE A 62 0.18 7.21 1.65
C ILE A 62 -1.13 7.31 0.85
N ASP A 63 -1.17 8.15 -0.20
CA ASP A 63 -2.34 8.26 -1.09
C ASP A 63 -2.63 6.93 -1.79
N ALA A 64 -1.60 6.25 -2.31
CA ALA A 64 -1.75 4.93 -2.92
C ALA A 64 -2.30 3.88 -1.93
N LEU A 65 -1.82 3.90 -0.68
CA LEU A 65 -2.26 2.96 0.36
C LEU A 65 -3.77 3.02 0.63
N GLY A 66 -4.35 4.23 0.60
CA GLY A 66 -5.77 4.46 0.90
C GLY A 66 -6.73 3.89 -0.14
N LYS A 67 -6.31 3.82 -1.40
CA LYS A 67 -7.15 3.37 -2.54
C LYS A 67 -6.77 2.00 -3.10
N GLU A 68 -5.67 1.41 -2.64
CA GLU A 68 -5.19 0.13 -3.15
C GLU A 68 -6.12 -1.03 -2.79
N ASP A 69 -6.50 -1.81 -3.81
CA ASP A 69 -7.42 -2.94 -3.71
C ASP A 69 -6.70 -4.30 -3.79
N MET A 70 -5.52 -4.35 -4.41
CA MET A 70 -4.75 -5.56 -4.60
C MET A 70 -3.81 -5.86 -3.44
N LEU A 71 -3.86 -7.10 -2.95
CA LEU A 71 -3.12 -7.55 -1.77
C LEU A 71 -1.59 -7.34 -1.91
N TYR A 72 -1.00 -7.77 -3.02
CA TYR A 72 0.46 -7.70 -3.19
C TYR A 72 0.97 -6.25 -3.29
N SER A 73 0.25 -5.41 -4.02
CA SER A 73 0.56 -3.98 -4.15
C SER A 73 0.44 -3.27 -2.81
N LYS A 74 -0.62 -3.55 -2.05
CA LYS A 74 -0.83 -3.02 -0.69
C LYS A 74 0.30 -3.38 0.25
N LEU A 75 0.72 -4.65 0.26
CA LEU A 75 1.86 -5.11 1.06
C LEU A 75 3.15 -4.38 0.64
N ALA A 76 3.43 -4.25 -0.65
CA ALA A 76 4.62 -3.55 -1.12
C ALA A 76 4.64 -2.06 -0.71
N ILE A 77 3.50 -1.37 -0.74
CA ILE A 77 3.38 0.01 -0.24
C ILE A 77 3.69 0.06 1.26
N CYS A 78 3.14 -0.86 2.06
CA CYS A 78 3.46 -0.94 3.49
C CYS A 78 4.94 -1.21 3.74
N GLU A 79 5.55 -2.18 3.04
CA GLU A 79 7.00 -2.46 3.17
C GLU A 79 7.84 -1.25 2.80
N ALA A 80 7.45 -0.51 1.76
CA ALA A 80 8.14 0.70 1.36
C ALA A 80 8.11 1.75 2.48
N LEU A 81 6.93 2.00 3.07
CA LEU A 81 6.76 2.92 4.20
C LEU A 81 7.56 2.46 5.43
N ILE A 82 7.60 1.15 5.72
CA ILE A 82 8.42 0.59 6.81
C ILE A 82 9.91 0.85 6.54
N ALA A 83 10.37 0.68 5.30
CA ALA A 83 11.76 0.92 4.91
C ALA A 83 12.18 2.40 5.03
N MET A 84 11.22 3.34 4.93
CA MET A 84 11.45 4.77 5.18
C MET A 84 11.64 5.10 6.67
N GLY A 85 11.21 4.22 7.57
CA GLY A 85 11.38 4.38 9.00
C GLY A 85 10.57 5.55 9.58
N SER A 86 11.19 6.30 10.49
CA SER A 86 10.55 7.36 11.29
C SER A 86 9.87 8.45 10.45
N GLN A 87 10.35 8.71 9.23
CA GLN A 87 9.76 9.70 8.34
C GLN A 87 8.34 9.35 7.89
N ALA A 88 7.94 8.07 7.95
CA ALA A 88 6.60 7.62 7.63
C ALA A 88 5.62 7.66 8.82
N VAL A 89 6.11 7.87 10.05
CA VAL A 89 5.30 7.78 11.28
C VAL A 89 4.21 8.86 11.32
N ASP A 90 4.57 10.14 11.24
CA ASP A 90 3.56 11.22 11.32
C ASP A 90 2.52 11.13 10.18
N PRO A 91 2.90 10.88 8.91
CA PRO A 91 1.93 10.63 7.85
C PRO A 91 1.00 9.45 8.13
N LEU A 92 1.52 8.34 8.66
CA LEU A 92 0.71 7.18 9.02
C LEU A 92 -0.21 7.45 10.21
N ILE A 93 0.23 8.24 11.20
CA ILE A 93 -0.60 8.67 12.34
C ILE A 93 -1.78 9.52 11.84
N ASN A 94 -1.54 10.40 10.86
CA ASN A 94 -2.61 11.19 10.27
C ASN A 94 -3.69 10.28 9.63
N VAL A 95 -3.27 9.29 8.84
CA VAL A 95 -4.20 8.29 8.25
C VAL A 95 -4.91 7.47 9.33
N LEU A 96 -4.21 7.11 10.40
CA LEU A 96 -4.80 6.38 11.53
C LEU A 96 -5.90 7.19 12.22
N GLY A 97 -5.70 8.50 12.36
CA GLY A 97 -6.64 9.44 12.98
C GLY A 97 -7.85 9.79 12.11
N GLU A 98 -7.84 9.46 10.81
CA GLU A 98 -8.97 9.71 9.92
C GLU A 98 -10.14 8.77 10.23
N ILE A 99 -11.24 9.37 10.69
CA ILE A 99 -12.50 8.68 10.94
C ILE A 99 -13.39 8.84 9.72
N GLY A 100 -13.57 7.76 8.96
CA GLY A 100 -14.56 7.71 7.87
C GLY A 100 -15.98 7.46 8.36
N ASP A 101 -16.94 7.49 7.42
CA ASP A 101 -18.38 7.28 7.69
C ASP A 101 -18.80 5.81 7.87
N ASN A 102 -17.83 4.91 7.97
CA ASN A 102 -17.98 3.47 8.15
C ASN A 102 -18.32 3.05 9.59
N GLN A 103 -18.66 4.00 10.46
CA GLN A 103 -19.06 3.76 11.84
C GLN A 103 -20.58 3.54 11.93
N HIS A 104 -20.99 2.50 12.64
CA HIS A 104 -22.39 2.34 13.04
C HIS A 104 -22.73 3.38 14.12
N LYS A 105 -23.58 4.36 13.80
CA LYS A 105 -24.08 5.37 14.75
C LYS A 105 -25.29 4.88 15.55
N GLU A 106 -25.94 3.84 15.04
CA GLU A 106 -27.11 3.18 15.61
C GLU A 106 -26.92 1.67 15.44
N ILE A 107 -27.68 0.87 16.19
CA ILE A 107 -27.67 -0.58 16.05
C ILE A 107 -28.22 -0.91 14.66
N PRO A 108 -27.44 -1.51 13.75
CA PRO A 108 -27.94 -1.84 12.43
C PRO A 108 -28.97 -2.97 12.53
N ASP A 109 -30.09 -2.82 11.82
CA ASP A 109 -31.15 -3.85 11.72
C ASP A 109 -30.70 -5.12 10.95
N GLY A 110 -29.47 -5.13 10.41
CA GLY A 110 -28.93 -6.21 9.59
C GLY A 110 -27.60 -6.78 10.08
N GLU A 111 -27.22 -7.93 9.53
CA GLU A 111 -25.99 -8.62 9.87
C GLU A 111 -24.74 -7.79 9.54
N PHE A 112 -23.71 -7.92 10.40
CA PHE A 112 -22.41 -7.29 10.20
C PHE A 112 -21.70 -7.86 8.95
N LYS A 113 -21.65 -7.08 7.87
CA LYS A 113 -20.91 -7.43 6.65
C LYS A 113 -19.45 -6.97 6.77
N LYS A 114 -18.50 -7.91 6.77
CA LYS A 114 -17.04 -7.64 6.79
C LYS A 114 -16.49 -6.93 5.54
N GLY A 115 -17.34 -6.40 4.65
CA GLY A 115 -16.92 -5.79 3.39
C GLY A 115 -16.20 -4.44 3.55
N SER A 116 -16.39 -3.76 4.69
CA SER A 116 -15.68 -2.53 5.03
C SER A 116 -14.26 -2.75 5.56
N TYR A 117 -13.78 -4.00 5.63
CA TYR A 117 -12.49 -4.34 6.23
C TYR A 117 -11.50 -4.91 5.19
N PRO A 118 -10.20 -4.57 5.26
CA PRO A 118 -9.57 -3.61 6.17
C PRO A 118 -9.68 -2.16 5.67
N LEU A 119 -9.86 -1.24 6.60
CA LEU A 119 -9.88 0.20 6.33
C LEU A 119 -8.46 0.77 6.17
N PRO A 120 -8.30 1.93 5.51
CA PRO A 120 -7.02 2.64 5.45
C PRO A 120 -6.36 2.81 6.82
N ARG A 121 -7.14 3.23 7.84
CA ARG A 121 -6.66 3.34 9.23
C ARG A 121 -6.21 2.00 9.84
N ASP A 122 -6.85 0.89 9.49
CA ASP A 122 -6.47 -0.44 9.99
C ASP A 122 -5.12 -0.87 9.39
N ILE A 123 -4.90 -0.51 8.13
CA ILE A 123 -3.64 -0.77 7.43
C ILE A 123 -2.54 0.14 8.00
N ALA A 124 -2.83 1.43 8.21
CA ALA A 124 -1.90 2.36 8.83
C ALA A 124 -1.48 1.90 10.24
N ALA A 125 -2.43 1.45 11.07
CA ALA A 125 -2.15 0.86 12.37
C ALA A 125 -1.18 -0.33 12.27
N ARG A 126 -1.43 -1.25 11.33
CA ARG A 126 -0.56 -2.43 11.11
C ARG A 126 0.84 -2.04 10.65
N THR A 127 0.96 -1.04 9.80
CA THR A 127 2.25 -0.53 9.33
C THR A 127 3.02 0.13 10.47
N LEU A 128 2.37 0.94 11.31
CA LEU A 128 2.95 1.56 12.50
C LEU A 128 3.46 0.52 13.50
N ILE A 129 2.67 -0.52 13.80
CA ILE A 129 3.09 -1.62 14.70
C ILE A 129 4.39 -2.29 14.22
N ARG A 130 4.60 -2.35 12.89
CA ARG A 130 5.80 -2.96 12.31
C ARG A 130 7.01 -2.01 12.26
N LEU A 131 6.78 -0.69 12.35
CA LEU A 131 7.84 0.31 12.44
C LEU A 131 8.49 0.32 13.83
N GLY A 132 7.75 -0.03 14.89
CA GLY A 132 8.21 -0.08 16.28
C GLY A 132 7.50 0.94 17.15
#